data_AF-A0A6S7EIV7-F1
#
_entry.id   AF-A0A6S7EIV7-F1
#
_cell.length_a   1.000
_cell.length_b   1.000
_cell.length_c   1.000
_cell.angle_alpha   90.00
_cell.angle_beta   90.00
_cell.angle_gamma   90.00
#
_symmetry.space_group_name_H-M   'P 1'
#
loop_
_entity.id
_entity.type
_entity.pdbx_description
1 polymer ?
#
loop_
_entity_poly.entity_id
_entity_poly.type
_entity_poly.pdbx_seq_one_letter_code
_entity_poly.pdbx_strand_id
1 'polypeptide(L)'
;MLIQKLRLKRGWSQQQLAQASGLSARTIQRIEAGQPASVETLKSIASVFEVDFSTLNTEEAEMDTTMTAAEEAEREAFAHVRALRGFYVACLRYALIAVALYAINLLTSPQRMWSYWAMLGLGLALAAHAIRVFAPYRLFGPQWEKRQVEKRLGRPL
;
A
#
# COMPACT_ATOMS: atom_id res chain seq x y z
N MET A 1 8.23 -14.18 -16.92
CA MET A 1 8.33 -13.49 -18.21
C MET A 1 7.26 -14.02 -19.16
N LEU A 2 6.46 -13.15 -19.77
CA LEU A 2 5.35 -13.51 -20.66
C LEU A 2 5.81 -14.35 -21.86
N ILE A 3 6.96 -14.02 -22.46
CA ILE A 3 7.54 -14.75 -23.60
C ILE A 3 7.81 -16.23 -23.25
N GLN A 4 8.31 -16.50 -22.05
CA GLN A 4 8.52 -17.87 -21.57
C GLN A 4 7.18 -18.61 -21.39
N LYS A 5 6.15 -17.94 -20.85
CA LYS A 5 4.81 -18.52 -20.70
C LYS A 5 4.19 -18.86 -22.07
N LEU A 6 4.29 -17.95 -23.05
CA LEU A 6 3.80 -18.16 -24.42
C LEU A 6 4.52 -19.33 -25.11
N ARG A 7 5.84 -19.43 -24.95
CA ARG A 7 6.65 -20.54 -25.45
C ARG A 7 6.20 -21.88 -24.86
N LEU A 8 6.02 -21.96 -23.54
CA LEU A 8 5.58 -23.17 -22.86
C LEU A 8 4.15 -23.56 -23.24
N LYS A 9 3.25 -22.60 -23.43
CA LYS A 9 1.87 -22.85 -23.88
C LYS A 9 1.80 -23.51 -25.27
N ARG A 10 2.75 -23.19 -26.16
CA ARG A 10 2.91 -23.84 -27.47
C ARG A 10 3.80 -25.10 -27.44
N GLY A 11 4.34 -25.47 -26.28
CA GLY A 11 5.22 -26.64 -26.13
C GLY A 11 6.60 -26.48 -26.79
N TRP A 12 7.08 -25.24 -26.96
CA TRP A 12 8.32 -24.96 -27.70
C TRP A 12 9.58 -24.96 -26.82
N SER A 13 10.70 -25.41 -27.36
CA SER A 13 12.03 -25.21 -26.78
C SER A 13 12.56 -23.79 -27.09
N GLN A 14 13.55 -23.32 -26.33
CA GLN A 14 14.19 -22.01 -26.60
C GLN A 14 14.82 -21.95 -28.00
N GLN A 15 15.34 -23.09 -28.49
CA GLN A 15 15.86 -23.21 -29.86
C GLN A 15 14.76 -23.10 -30.91
N GLN A 16 13.60 -23.71 -30.69
CA GLN A 16 12.48 -23.64 -31.64
C GLN A 16 11.95 -22.21 -31.76
N LEU A 17 11.82 -21.50 -30.64
CA LEU A 17 11.43 -20.08 -30.66
C LEU A 17 12.47 -19.24 -31.41
N ALA A 18 13.76 -19.44 -31.11
CA ALA A 18 14.86 -18.73 -31.77
C ALA A 18 14.83 -18.92 -33.30
N GLN A 19 14.60 -20.16 -33.75
CA GLN A 19 14.52 -20.49 -35.17
C GLN A 19 13.29 -19.84 -35.85
N ALA A 20 12.14 -19.85 -35.17
CA ALA A 20 10.91 -19.24 -35.70
C ALA A 20 11.00 -17.70 -35.77
N SER A 21 11.64 -17.05 -34.77
CA SER A 21 11.77 -15.59 -34.71
C SER A 21 12.99 -15.04 -35.46
N GLY A 22 13.85 -15.90 -36.03
CA GLY A 22 15.10 -15.49 -36.67
C GLY A 22 16.14 -14.91 -35.69
N LEU A 23 16.11 -15.33 -34.42
CA LEU A 23 16.99 -14.82 -33.36
C LEU A 23 17.94 -15.92 -32.86
N SER A 24 18.93 -15.56 -32.05
CA SER A 24 19.79 -16.55 -31.39
C SER A 24 19.12 -17.10 -30.13
N ALA A 25 19.35 -18.39 -29.81
CA ALA A 25 18.87 -18.99 -28.56
C ALA A 25 19.39 -18.24 -27.32
N ARG A 26 20.59 -17.63 -27.40
CA ARG A 26 21.16 -16.77 -26.36
C ARG A 26 20.37 -15.47 -26.18
N THR A 27 19.85 -14.89 -27.28
CA THR A 27 18.99 -13.72 -27.24
C THR A 27 17.67 -14.06 -26.54
N ILE A 28 17.04 -15.19 -26.89
CA ILE A 28 15.83 -15.66 -26.23
C ILE A 28 16.07 -15.89 -24.73
N GLN A 29 17.16 -16.57 -24.36
CA GLN A 29 17.48 -16.82 -22.95
C GLN A 29 17.70 -15.52 -22.16
N ARG A 30 18.39 -14.53 -22.74
CA ARG A 30 18.60 -13.21 -22.11
C ARG A 30 17.27 -12.50 -21.86
N ILE A 31 16.36 -12.55 -22.85
CA ILE A 31 15.03 -11.95 -22.74
C ILE A 31 14.20 -12.68 -21.69
N GLU A 32 14.19 -14.02 -21.69
CA GLU A 32 13.52 -14.81 -20.65
C GLU A 32 14.11 -14.60 -19.24
N ALA A 33 15.36 -14.13 -19.13
CA ALA A 33 16.01 -13.74 -17.89
C ALA A 33 15.78 -12.27 -17.49
N GLY A 34 15.02 -11.50 -18.27
CA GLY A 34 14.64 -10.11 -17.97
C GLY A 34 15.64 -9.04 -18.40
N GLN A 35 16.56 -9.35 -19.31
CA GLN A 35 17.40 -8.34 -19.93
C GLN A 35 16.63 -7.55 -20.99
N PRO A 36 16.78 -6.21 -21.06
CA PRO A 36 16.12 -5.40 -22.07
C PRO A 36 16.57 -5.80 -23.48
N ALA A 37 15.62 -5.91 -24.40
CA ALA A 37 15.85 -6.20 -25.82
C ALA A 37 15.40 -5.03 -26.71
N SER A 38 15.90 -5.00 -27.94
CA SER A 38 15.46 -3.99 -28.90
C SER A 38 13.99 -4.18 -29.28
N VAL A 39 13.34 -3.07 -29.63
CA VAL A 39 11.94 -3.05 -30.09
C VAL A 39 11.73 -3.97 -31.30
N GLU A 40 12.72 -4.06 -32.19
CA GLU A 40 12.70 -4.97 -33.36
C GLU A 40 12.70 -6.44 -32.94
N THR A 41 13.52 -6.81 -31.95
CA THR A 41 13.60 -8.16 -31.42
C THR A 41 12.26 -8.60 -30.83
N LEU A 42 11.63 -7.71 -30.06
CA LEU A 42 10.32 -7.95 -29.46
C LEU A 42 9.21 -8.04 -30.53
N LYS A 43 9.27 -7.22 -31.60
CA LYS A 43 8.35 -7.31 -32.74
C LYS A 43 8.46 -8.64 -33.48
N SER A 44 9.67 -9.15 -33.73
CA SER A 44 9.88 -10.46 -34.35
C SER A 44 9.36 -11.62 -33.50
N ILE A 45 9.42 -11.50 -32.17
CA ILE A 45 8.83 -12.49 -31.26
C ILE A 45 7.31 -12.37 -31.25
N ALA A 46 6.77 -11.14 -31.22
CA ALA A 46 5.33 -10.87 -31.26
C ALA A 46 4.68 -11.42 -32.53
N SER A 47 5.32 -11.24 -33.69
CA SER A 47 4.82 -11.73 -34.98
C SER A 47 4.74 -13.25 -35.03
N VAL A 48 5.72 -13.97 -34.44
CA VAL A 48 5.69 -15.44 -34.37
C VAL A 48 4.58 -15.94 -33.46
N PHE A 49 4.33 -15.22 -32.36
CA PHE A 49 3.25 -15.56 -31.43
C PHE A 49 1.87 -15.06 -31.87
N GLU A 50 1.79 -14.29 -32.95
CA GLU A 50 0.56 -13.60 -33.41
C GLU A 50 -0.10 -12.79 -32.30
N VAL A 51 0.72 -12.15 -31.47
CA VAL A 51 0.27 -11.27 -30.38
C VAL A 51 0.61 -9.84 -30.71
N ASP A 52 -0.21 -8.91 -30.24
CA ASP A 52 0.07 -7.49 -30.40
C ASP A 52 1.29 -7.08 -29.56
N PHE A 53 2.10 -6.17 -30.09
CA PHE A 53 3.30 -5.68 -29.41
C PHE A 53 2.97 -5.01 -28.06
N SER A 54 1.80 -4.37 -27.95
CA SER A 54 1.35 -3.78 -26.68
C SER A 54 1.20 -4.84 -25.59
N THR A 55 0.73 -6.05 -25.91
CA THR A 55 0.52 -7.13 -24.93
C THR A 55 1.83 -7.57 -24.26
N LEU A 56 2.96 -7.49 -24.97
CA LEU A 56 4.28 -7.81 -24.41
C LEU A 56 4.78 -6.77 -23.39
N ASN A 57 4.34 -5.53 -23.51
CA ASN A 57 4.75 -4.41 -22.66
C ASN A 57 3.74 -4.14 -21.53
N THR A 58 2.45 -4.39 -21.82
CA THR A 58 1.33 -4.17 -20.92
C THR A 58 1.36 -5.11 -19.73
N GLU A 59 1.69 -6.40 -19.87
CA GLU A 59 1.74 -7.30 -18.69
C GLU A 59 2.89 -6.97 -17.72
N GLU A 60 4.04 -6.50 -18.22
CA GLU A 60 5.14 -6.07 -17.35
C GLU A 60 4.79 -4.77 -16.62
N ALA A 61 4.16 -3.82 -17.33
CA ALA A 61 3.64 -2.59 -16.74
C ALA A 61 2.48 -2.85 -15.76
N GLU A 62 1.57 -3.78 -16.07
CA GLU A 62 0.45 -4.15 -15.21
C GLU A 62 0.93 -4.91 -13.97
N MET A 63 1.88 -5.83 -14.08
CA MET A 63 2.46 -6.53 -12.92
C MET A 63 3.20 -5.56 -12.00
N ASP A 64 4.00 -4.63 -12.53
CA ASP A 64 4.72 -3.62 -11.73
C ASP A 64 3.75 -2.62 -11.09
N THR A 65 2.73 -2.18 -11.83
CA THR A 65 1.67 -1.31 -11.29
C THR A 65 0.82 -2.02 -10.23
N THR A 66 0.54 -3.31 -10.40
CA THR A 66 -0.25 -4.08 -9.43
C THR A 66 0.57 -4.37 -8.17
N MET A 67 1.87 -4.67 -8.32
CA MET A 67 2.78 -4.85 -7.18
C MET A 67 2.95 -3.55 -6.39
N THR A 68 3.17 -2.42 -7.08
CA THR A 68 3.29 -1.10 -6.42
C THR A 68 2.01 -0.67 -5.72
N ALA A 69 0.85 -0.85 -6.35
CA ALA A 69 -0.46 -0.57 -5.72
C ALA A 69 -0.75 -1.48 -4.52
N ALA A 70 -0.39 -2.77 -4.59
CA ALA A 70 -0.52 -3.69 -3.47
C ALA A 70 0.43 -3.33 -2.31
N GLU A 71 1.68 -2.99 -2.61
CA GLU A 71 2.65 -2.54 -1.61
C GLU A 71 2.23 -1.23 -0.92
N GLU A 72 1.64 -0.30 -1.67
CA GLU A 72 1.09 0.94 -1.13
C GLU A 72 -0.09 0.66 -0.19
N ALA A 73 -1.03 -0.19 -0.62
CA ALA A 73 -2.17 -0.59 0.21
C ALA A 73 -1.74 -1.30 1.50
N GLU A 74 -0.72 -2.16 1.44
CA GLU A 74 -0.15 -2.82 2.62
C GLU A 74 0.49 -1.79 3.57
N ARG A 75 1.26 -0.83 3.05
CA ARG A 75 1.90 0.22 3.87
C ARG A 75 0.86 1.07 4.59
N GLU A 76 -0.23 1.42 3.94
CA GLU A 76 -1.35 2.14 4.54
C GLU A 76 -2.05 1.32 5.64
N ALA A 77 -2.31 0.04 5.37
CA ALA A 77 -2.90 -0.86 6.36
C ALA A 77 -2.01 -1.01 7.61
N PHE A 78 -0.69 -1.19 7.44
CA PHE A 78 0.25 -1.25 8.56
C PHE A 78 0.37 0.09 9.30
N ALA A 79 0.32 1.22 8.60
CA ALA A 79 0.32 2.53 9.24
C ALA A 79 -0.92 2.73 10.12
N HIS A 80 -2.10 2.30 9.65
CA HIS A 80 -3.35 2.36 10.41
C HIS A 80 -3.28 1.54 11.70
N VAL A 81 -2.78 0.30 11.63
CA VAL A 81 -2.62 -0.57 12.82
C VAL A 81 -1.61 0.01 13.81
N ARG A 82 -0.51 0.60 13.34
CA ARG A 82 0.48 1.25 14.21
C ARG A 82 -0.10 2.45 14.95
N ALA A 83 -0.88 3.29 14.26
CA ALA A 83 -1.53 4.45 14.88
C ALA A 83 -2.54 4.01 15.96
N LEU A 84 -3.31 2.96 15.67
CA LEU A 84 -4.27 2.38 16.62
C LEU A 84 -3.56 1.83 17.87
N ARG A 85 -2.47 1.07 17.69
CA ARG A 85 -1.64 0.55 18.79
C ARG A 85 -1.10 1.69 19.67
N GLY A 86 -0.57 2.76 19.05
CA GLY A 86 -0.07 3.93 19.76
C GLY A 86 -1.14 4.59 20.64
N PHE A 87 -2.36 4.72 20.11
CA PHE A 87 -3.49 5.25 20.86
C PHE A 87 -3.88 4.39 22.07
N TYR A 88 -3.94 3.05 21.91
CA TYR A 88 -4.25 2.15 23.03
C TYR A 88 -3.20 2.21 24.14
N VAL A 89 -1.91 2.29 23.79
CA VAL A 89 -0.83 2.46 24.77
C VAL A 89 -0.97 3.81 25.51
N ALA A 90 -1.32 4.88 24.80
CA ALA A 90 -1.57 6.18 25.41
C ALA A 90 -2.77 6.15 26.39
N CYS A 91 -3.85 5.45 26.02
CA CYS A 91 -5.01 5.25 26.90
C CYS A 91 -4.66 4.44 28.15
N LEU A 92 -3.91 3.34 28.01
CA LEU A 92 -3.48 2.52 29.14
C LEU A 92 -2.62 3.32 30.11
N ARG A 93 -1.63 4.06 29.59
CA ARG A 93 -0.79 4.95 30.40
C ARG A 93 -1.61 6.01 31.13
N TYR A 94 -2.57 6.63 30.45
CA TYR A 94 -3.47 7.60 31.08
C TYR A 94 -4.29 6.95 32.21
N ALA A 95 -4.87 5.77 31.98
CA ALA A 95 -5.64 5.05 32.99
C ALA A 95 -4.78 4.72 34.23
N LEU A 96 -3.53 4.28 34.04
CA LEU A 96 -2.61 4.02 35.16
C LEU A 96 -2.29 5.28 35.97
N ILE A 97 -1.98 6.40 35.29
CA ILE A 97 -1.71 7.68 35.95
C ILE A 97 -2.96 8.19 36.69
N ALA A 98 -4.13 8.06 36.06
CA ALA A 98 -5.41 8.45 36.62
C ALA A 98 -5.72 7.66 37.91
N VAL A 99 -5.59 6.34 37.88
CA VAL A 99 -5.78 5.47 39.06
C VAL A 99 -4.78 5.83 40.17
N ALA A 100 -3.52 6.06 39.84
CA ALA A 100 -2.50 6.44 40.82
C ALA A 100 -2.79 7.81 41.46
N LEU A 101 -3.13 8.82 40.67
CA LEU A 101 -3.51 10.15 41.17
C LEU A 101 -4.76 10.10 42.04
N TYR A 102 -5.74 9.29 41.66
CA TYR A 102 -6.95 9.09 42.45
C TYR A 102 -6.64 8.41 43.79
N ALA A 103 -5.81 7.37 43.79
CA ALA A 103 -5.36 6.71 45.01
C ALA A 103 -4.61 7.68 45.94
N ILE A 104 -3.65 8.46 45.42
CA ILE A 104 -2.93 9.49 46.20
C ILE A 104 -3.91 10.51 46.78
N ASN A 105 -4.92 10.92 46.02
CA ASN A 105 -5.93 11.85 46.50
C ASN A 105 -6.70 11.33 47.72
N LEU A 106 -7.08 10.05 47.70
CA LEU A 106 -7.75 9.39 48.83
C LEU A 106 -6.84 9.29 50.06
N LEU A 107 -5.54 9.06 49.88
CA LEU A 107 -4.59 8.94 50.99
C LEU A 107 -4.19 10.29 51.60
N THR A 108 -4.00 11.33 50.78
CA THR A 108 -3.41 12.59 51.26
C THR A 108 -4.45 13.65 51.62
N SER A 109 -5.55 13.75 50.88
CA SER A 109 -6.53 14.82 51.08
C SER A 109 -7.91 14.48 50.47
N PRO A 110 -8.73 13.65 51.13
CA PRO A 110 -10.04 13.25 50.62
C PRO A 110 -11.00 14.43 50.36
N GLN A 111 -10.84 15.51 51.14
CA GLN A 111 -11.67 16.71 51.07
C GLN A 111 -11.26 17.69 49.94
N ARG A 112 -10.07 17.50 49.31
CA ARG A 112 -9.56 18.39 48.27
C ARG A 112 -9.51 17.66 46.93
N MET A 113 -10.38 18.07 46.00
CA MET A 113 -10.57 17.43 44.69
C MET A 113 -9.51 17.80 43.62
N TRP A 114 -8.23 17.93 44.00
CA TRP A 114 -7.18 18.38 43.07
C TRP A 114 -6.86 17.37 41.96
N SER A 115 -7.05 16.07 42.23
CA SER A 115 -6.84 15.00 41.25
C SER A 115 -7.74 15.12 40.02
N TYR A 116 -8.96 15.64 40.18
CA TYR A 116 -9.87 15.87 39.06
C TYR A 116 -9.30 16.90 38.08
N TRP A 117 -8.71 18.00 38.57
CA TRP A 117 -8.08 19.00 37.70
C TRP A 117 -6.87 18.43 36.95
N ALA A 118 -6.07 17.59 37.60
CA ALA A 118 -4.94 16.90 36.97
C ALA A 118 -5.41 15.89 35.90
N MET A 119 -6.46 15.10 36.20
CA MET A 119 -7.10 14.19 35.25
C MET A 119 -7.70 14.93 34.07
N LEU A 120 -8.33 16.10 34.29
CA LEU A 120 -8.96 16.88 33.24
C LEU A 120 -7.91 17.41 32.24
N GLY A 121 -6.77 17.92 32.73
CA GLY A 121 -5.67 18.36 31.88
C GLY A 121 -5.04 17.23 31.06
N LEU A 122 -4.75 16.09 31.70
CA LEU A 122 -4.20 14.90 31.03
C LEU A 122 -5.22 14.27 30.06
N GLY A 123 -6.51 14.30 30.41
CA GLY A 123 -7.61 13.79 29.60
C GLY A 123 -7.81 14.63 28.34
N LEU A 124 -7.66 15.95 28.44
CA LEU A 124 -7.70 16.85 27.28
C LEU A 124 -6.53 16.59 26.32
N ALA A 125 -5.33 16.32 26.85
CA ALA A 125 -4.18 15.94 26.03
C ALA A 125 -4.38 14.59 25.31
N LEU A 126 -4.99 13.60 25.98
CA LEU A 126 -5.35 12.32 25.36
C LEU A 126 -6.42 12.51 24.28
N ALA A 127 -7.43 13.37 24.53
CA ALA A 127 -8.46 13.71 23.55
C ALA A 127 -7.86 14.41 22.32
N ALA A 128 -6.92 15.34 22.49
CA ALA A 128 -6.21 15.97 21.38
C ALA A 128 -5.40 14.95 20.56
N HIS A 129 -4.77 13.97 21.22
CA HIS A 129 -4.08 12.87 20.54
C HIS A 129 -5.06 11.96 19.77
N ALA A 130 -6.23 11.67 20.35
CA ALA A 130 -7.29 10.91 19.71
C ALA A 130 -7.78 11.60 18.43
N ILE A 131 -8.04 12.91 18.49
CA ILE A 131 -8.45 13.71 17.32
C ILE A 131 -7.37 13.62 16.24
N ARG A 132 -6.09 13.73 16.59
CA ARG A 132 -4.99 13.62 15.62
C ARG A 132 -4.92 12.25 14.92
N VAL A 133 -5.19 11.17 15.65
CA VAL A 133 -5.14 9.80 15.11
C VAL A 133 -6.38 9.46 14.27
N PHE A 134 -7.57 9.89 14.70
CA PHE A 134 -8.84 9.46 14.10
C PHE A 134 -9.50 10.49 13.17
N ALA A 135 -9.25 11.79 13.34
CA ALA A 135 -9.91 12.83 12.53
C ALA A 135 -9.51 12.84 11.06
N PRO A 136 -8.22 12.66 10.67
CA PRO A 136 -7.83 12.65 9.26
C PRO A 136 -8.53 11.54 8.47
N TYR A 137 -8.67 10.35 9.08
CA TYR A 137 -9.24 9.18 8.40
C TYR A 137 -10.77 9.13 8.40
N ARG A 138 -11.46 9.65 9.43
CA ARG A 138 -12.94 9.61 9.50
C ARG A 138 -13.63 10.84 8.90
N LEU A 139 -13.02 12.03 8.93
CA LEU A 139 -13.67 13.27 8.51
C LEU A 139 -13.20 13.77 7.14
N PHE A 140 -11.93 13.55 6.79
CA PHE A 140 -11.30 14.04 5.55
C PHE A 140 -10.55 12.94 4.79
N GLY A 141 -11.06 11.71 4.83
CA GLY A 141 -10.42 10.57 4.16
C GLY A 141 -10.53 10.62 2.62
N PRO A 142 -9.94 9.63 1.92
CA PRO A 142 -9.90 9.57 0.45
C PRO A 142 -11.28 9.66 -0.22
N GLN A 143 -12.32 9.13 0.45
CA GLN A 143 -13.70 9.21 -0.02
C GLN A 143 -14.27 10.63 0.04
N TRP A 144 -13.86 11.44 1.03
CA TRP A 144 -14.27 12.84 1.11
C TRP A 144 -13.59 13.64 -0.01
N GLU A 145 -12.29 13.42 -0.24
CA GLU A 145 -11.56 14.03 -1.36
C GLU A 145 -12.20 13.67 -2.70
N LYS A 146 -12.47 12.38 -2.96
CA LYS A 146 -13.15 11.93 -4.18
C LYS A 146 -14.47 12.67 -4.39
N ARG A 147 -15.31 12.78 -3.36
CA ARG A 147 -16.57 13.53 -3.42
C ARG A 147 -16.38 15.02 -3.71
N GLN A 148 -15.33 15.65 -3.18
CA GLN A 148 -15.04 17.06 -3.48
C GLN A 148 -14.55 17.24 -4.92
N VAL A 149 -13.74 16.31 -5.43
CA VAL A 149 -13.25 16.34 -6.82
C VAL A 149 -14.40 16.12 -7.80
N GLU A 150 -15.25 15.12 -7.58
CA GLU A 150 -16.44 14.84 -8.40
C GLU A 150 -17.40 16.04 -8.44
N LYS A 151 -17.59 16.71 -7.30
CA LYS A 151 -18.40 17.94 -7.22
C LYS A 151 -17.82 19.07 -8.08
N ARG A 152 -16.50 19.21 -8.15
CA ARG A 152 -15.84 20.26 -8.96
C ARG A 152 -15.77 19.89 -10.45
N LEU A 153 -15.64 18.61 -10.77
CA LEU A 153 -15.60 18.12 -12.15
C LEU A 153 -16.99 17.96 -12.78
N GLY A 154 -18.06 17.85 -11.98
CA GLY A 154 -19.42 17.64 -12.47
C GLY A 154 -19.65 16.26 -13.11
N ARG A 155 -18.72 15.31 -12.91
CA ARG A 155 -18.81 13.93 -13.39
C ARG A 155 -18.17 12.96 -12.39
N PRO A 156 -18.66 11.71 -12.29
CA PRO A 156 -18.05 10.69 -11.42
C PRO A 156 -16.66 10.27 -11.93
N LEU A 157 -15.78 9.91 -10.99
CA LEU A 157 -14.43 9.36 -11.23
C LEU A 157 -14.41 7.83 -11.19
#